data_AF-A0A537K2P9-F1
#
_entry.id   AF-A0A537K2P9-F1
#
_cell.length_a   1.000
_cell.length_b   1.000
_cell.length_c   1.000
_cell.angle_alpha   90.00
_cell.angle_beta   90.00
_cell.angle_gamma   90.00
#
_symmetry.space_group_name_H-M   'P 1'
#
loop_
_entity.id
_entity.type
_entity.pdbx_description
1 polymer ?
#
loop_
_entity_poly.entity_id
_entity_poly.type
_entity_poly.pdbx_seq_one_letter_code
_entity_poly.pdbx_strand_id
1 'polypeptide(L)'
;MKKYNLSSCTYVDADMIFYQDPKILLDEMGSDSILICEHRYTKDYDVSDTHGIYCVQFMCFKNNEDGLTALKWWRERCLEWCYARLEDGKFGDQKYLDDWPKRFAGVHVLQHLGGGVAPWNVQQYEFYNNKEKIYLKNKINKEEFPVIFYHFHGLRFYTNEYVSFCGPVYELSKTTKEIFYVPYVKSLLKIEEELKQQAVSFNVTGAKSITPTKGKVFIEFLRDFGSMILHGKASPFRPRNYNFRMHYHFYKLDCFK
;
A
#
# COMPACT_ATOMS: atom_id res chain seq x y z
N MET A 1 -15.26 -13.85 -13.81
CA MET A 1 -16.48 -14.31 -13.09
C MET A 1 -17.38 -15.18 -13.96
N LYS A 2 -18.03 -14.66 -15.02
CA LYS A 2 -18.97 -15.45 -15.86
C LYS A 2 -18.37 -16.73 -16.50
N LYS A 3 -17.17 -16.63 -17.11
CA LYS A 3 -16.52 -17.76 -17.80
C LYS A 3 -16.33 -19.00 -16.91
N TYR A 4 -16.00 -18.79 -15.63
CA TYR A 4 -15.70 -19.87 -14.68
C TYR A 4 -16.79 -20.03 -13.61
N ASN A 5 -17.95 -19.40 -13.81
CA ASN A 5 -19.07 -19.40 -12.86
C ASN A 5 -18.67 -19.08 -11.39
N LEU A 6 -17.78 -18.10 -11.20
CA LEU A 6 -17.32 -17.70 -9.86
C LEU A 6 -18.35 -16.78 -9.20
N SER A 7 -18.56 -16.93 -7.90
CA SER A 7 -19.46 -16.09 -7.09
C SER A 7 -18.92 -14.68 -6.85
N SER A 8 -17.60 -14.51 -6.85
CA SER A 8 -16.92 -13.23 -6.71
C SER A 8 -15.54 -13.27 -7.36
N CYS A 9 -14.88 -12.10 -7.40
CA CYS A 9 -13.48 -11.95 -7.79
C CYS A 9 -12.83 -10.90 -6.90
N THR A 10 -11.64 -11.18 -6.41
CA THR A 10 -10.86 -10.25 -5.59
C THR A 10 -9.59 -9.87 -6.34
N TYR A 11 -9.40 -8.56 -6.54
CA TYR A 11 -8.13 -7.99 -6.97
C TYR A 11 -7.21 -7.85 -5.77
N VAL A 12 -5.94 -8.22 -5.95
CA VAL A 12 -4.87 -8.06 -4.96
C VAL A 12 -3.64 -7.48 -5.64
N ASP A 13 -3.02 -6.50 -5.01
CA ASP A 13 -1.72 -5.97 -5.44
C ASP A 13 -0.62 -7.01 -5.28
N ALA A 14 0.40 -6.94 -6.16
CA ALA A 14 1.49 -7.90 -6.21
C ALA A 14 2.54 -7.68 -5.10
N ASP A 15 2.59 -6.50 -4.50
CA ASP A 15 3.53 -6.10 -3.45
C ASP A 15 2.90 -6.12 -2.06
N MET A 16 2.13 -7.18 -1.76
CA MET A 16 1.49 -7.38 -0.46
C MET A 16 1.85 -8.75 0.16
N ILE A 17 1.75 -8.84 1.48
CA ILE A 17 1.75 -10.11 2.22
C ILE A 17 0.51 -10.20 3.09
N PHE A 18 -0.17 -11.34 3.02
CA PHE A 18 -1.23 -11.72 3.95
C PHE A 18 -0.64 -12.43 5.17
N TYR A 19 -0.85 -11.86 6.35
CA TYR A 19 -0.43 -12.43 7.64
C TYR A 19 -1.56 -13.24 8.31
N GLN A 20 -2.80 -13.06 7.85
CA GLN A 20 -3.96 -13.84 8.27
C GLN A 20 -4.90 -14.10 7.09
N ASP A 21 -5.88 -14.99 7.31
CA ASP A 21 -6.87 -15.35 6.30
C ASP A 21 -7.68 -14.10 5.86
N PRO A 22 -7.61 -13.69 4.58
CA PRO A 22 -8.36 -12.55 4.08
C PRO A 22 -9.88 -12.75 4.12
N LYS A 23 -10.36 -13.97 4.38
CA LYS A 23 -11.78 -14.25 4.63
C LYS A 23 -12.37 -13.33 5.70
N ILE A 24 -11.59 -12.90 6.69
CA ILE A 24 -12.03 -11.92 7.71
C ILE A 24 -12.57 -10.63 7.05
N LEU A 25 -11.88 -10.12 6.02
CA LEU A 25 -12.28 -8.91 5.30
C LEU A 25 -13.43 -9.17 4.34
N LEU A 26 -13.46 -10.36 3.71
CA LEU A 26 -14.53 -10.75 2.80
C LEU A 26 -15.85 -11.03 3.53
N ASP A 27 -15.79 -11.52 4.76
CA ASP A 27 -16.97 -11.74 5.60
C ASP A 27 -17.52 -10.41 6.14
N GLU A 28 -16.65 -9.43 6.41
CA GLU A 28 -17.06 -8.07 6.80
C GLU A 28 -17.94 -7.40 5.73
N MET A 29 -17.63 -7.64 4.45
CA MET A 29 -18.41 -7.15 3.31
C MET A 29 -19.87 -7.65 3.32
N GLY A 30 -20.18 -8.74 4.05
CA GLY A 30 -21.56 -9.17 4.29
C GLY A 30 -22.39 -9.36 3.02
N SER A 31 -23.52 -8.66 2.90
CA SER A 31 -24.39 -8.69 1.72
C SER A 31 -23.98 -7.74 0.59
N ASP A 32 -23.06 -6.81 0.84
CA ASP A 32 -22.65 -5.80 -0.14
C ASP A 32 -21.97 -6.41 -1.36
N SER A 33 -21.91 -5.66 -2.45
CA SER A 33 -21.54 -6.11 -3.78
C SER A 33 -20.09 -5.78 -4.16
N ILE A 34 -19.54 -4.71 -3.58
CA ILE A 34 -18.20 -4.19 -3.84
C ILE A 34 -17.51 -3.93 -2.50
N LEU A 35 -16.25 -4.33 -2.36
CA LEU A 35 -15.39 -3.99 -1.21
C LEU A 35 -14.25 -3.10 -1.68
N ILE A 36 -14.07 -1.95 -1.03
CA ILE A 36 -12.94 -1.03 -1.25
C ILE A 36 -12.24 -0.68 0.05
N CYS A 37 -10.97 -0.31 -0.03
CA CYS A 37 -10.14 0.04 1.13
C CYS A 37 -9.76 1.51 1.10
N GLU A 38 -10.05 2.24 2.17
CA GLU A 38 -9.54 3.61 2.35
C GLU A 38 -8.02 3.58 2.58
N HIS A 39 -7.29 4.60 2.10
CA HIS A 39 -5.87 4.76 2.45
C HIS A 39 -5.68 4.93 3.96
N ARG A 40 -6.66 5.57 4.64
CA ARG A 40 -6.59 5.97 6.05
C ARG A 40 -5.32 6.76 6.33
N TYR A 41 -5.03 7.73 5.45
CA TYR A 41 -3.88 8.60 5.57
C TYR A 41 -3.82 9.21 6.97
N THR A 42 -2.64 9.24 7.56
CA THR A 42 -2.45 10.12 8.72
C THR A 42 -2.43 11.58 8.25
N LYS A 43 -2.71 12.51 9.16
CA LYS A 43 -2.75 13.94 8.84
C LYS A 43 -1.47 14.45 8.16
N ASP A 44 -0.31 13.87 8.44
CA ASP A 44 0.95 14.32 7.85
C ASP A 44 1.19 13.74 6.45
N TYR A 45 0.42 12.71 6.06
CA TYR A 45 0.54 12.03 4.76
C TYR A 45 -0.70 12.14 3.87
N ASP A 46 -1.68 12.96 4.25
CA ASP A 46 -2.96 13.04 3.54
C ASP A 46 -2.85 13.78 2.20
N VAL A 47 -2.86 12.96 1.14
CA VAL A 47 -2.89 13.36 -0.26
C VAL A 47 -4.18 12.92 -0.95
N SER A 48 -5.26 12.69 -0.20
CA SER A 48 -6.54 12.19 -0.75
C SER A 48 -7.06 13.02 -1.91
N ASP A 49 -6.87 14.34 -1.84
CA ASP A 49 -7.40 15.27 -2.84
C ASP A 49 -6.73 15.09 -4.21
N THR A 50 -5.46 14.70 -4.23
CA THR A 50 -4.68 14.50 -5.46
C THR A 50 -4.61 13.04 -5.88
N HIS A 51 -4.40 12.12 -4.95
CA HIS A 51 -4.15 10.70 -5.26
C HIS A 51 -5.39 9.83 -5.01
N GLY A 52 -6.40 10.30 -4.28
CA GLY A 52 -7.64 9.58 -4.03
C GLY A 52 -7.78 9.10 -2.58
N ILE A 53 -9.03 8.91 -2.17
CA ILE A 53 -9.44 8.49 -0.82
C ILE A 53 -9.17 6.99 -0.64
N TYR A 54 -9.41 6.19 -1.68
CA TYR A 54 -9.32 4.74 -1.65
C TYR A 54 -8.11 4.21 -2.41
N CYS A 55 -7.55 3.11 -1.94
CA CYS A 55 -6.41 2.42 -2.53
C CYS A 55 -6.87 1.18 -3.29
N VAL A 56 -6.40 1.02 -4.53
CA VAL A 56 -6.58 -0.21 -5.30
C VAL A 56 -5.48 -1.17 -4.87
N GLN A 57 -5.73 -1.93 -3.79
CA GLN A 57 -4.78 -2.91 -3.25
C GLN A 57 -5.46 -4.23 -2.88
N PHE A 58 -6.71 -4.15 -2.42
CA PHE A 58 -7.57 -5.28 -2.10
C PHE A 58 -9.01 -4.87 -2.39
N MET A 59 -9.56 -5.36 -3.49
CA MET A 59 -10.93 -5.03 -3.90
C MET A 59 -11.69 -6.30 -4.23
N CYS A 60 -12.89 -6.45 -3.70
CA CYS A 60 -13.74 -7.59 -3.99
C CYS A 60 -14.98 -7.15 -4.77
N PHE A 61 -15.37 -7.93 -5.77
CA PHE A 61 -16.59 -7.73 -6.53
C PHE A 61 -17.38 -9.03 -6.52
N LYS A 62 -18.64 -8.99 -6.11
CA LYS A 62 -19.56 -10.13 -6.27
C LYS A 62 -20.02 -10.23 -7.73
N ASN A 63 -20.32 -11.45 -8.14
CA ASN A 63 -20.90 -11.75 -9.45
C ASN A 63 -22.42 -11.52 -9.43
N ASN A 64 -22.84 -10.31 -9.05
CA ASN A 64 -24.21 -9.81 -9.10
C ASN A 64 -24.28 -8.55 -9.96
N GLU A 65 -25.45 -7.96 -10.11
CA GLU A 65 -25.66 -6.80 -10.98
C GLU A 65 -24.79 -5.60 -10.59
N ASP A 66 -24.80 -5.20 -9.30
CA ASP A 66 -24.05 -4.06 -8.81
C ASP A 66 -22.54 -4.24 -8.94
N GLY A 67 -22.03 -5.40 -8.48
CA GLY A 67 -20.59 -5.71 -8.52
C GLY A 67 -20.05 -5.77 -9.95
N LEU A 68 -20.81 -6.36 -10.88
CA LEU A 68 -20.44 -6.39 -12.29
C LEU A 68 -20.53 -5.02 -12.96
N THR A 69 -21.47 -4.17 -12.53
CA THR A 69 -21.63 -2.82 -13.09
C THR A 69 -20.43 -1.96 -12.74
N ALA A 70 -20.03 -1.90 -11.46
CA ALA A 70 -18.85 -1.15 -11.05
C ALA A 70 -17.57 -1.71 -11.67
N LEU A 71 -17.39 -3.04 -11.69
CA LEU A 71 -16.19 -3.67 -12.25
C LEU A 71 -16.01 -3.37 -13.76
N LYS A 72 -17.10 -3.46 -14.54
CA LYS A 72 -17.05 -3.14 -15.98
C LYS A 72 -16.74 -1.67 -16.21
N TRP A 73 -17.42 -0.79 -15.46
CA TRP A 73 -17.21 0.65 -15.55
C TRP A 73 -15.76 1.02 -15.21
N TRP A 74 -15.21 0.47 -14.12
CA TRP A 74 -13.83 0.70 -13.72
C TRP A 74 -12.84 0.26 -14.79
N ARG A 75 -13.01 -0.97 -15.32
CA ARG A 75 -12.20 -1.47 -16.44
C ARG A 75 -12.23 -0.55 -17.64
N GLU A 76 -13.41 -0.05 -18.03
CA GLU A 76 -13.55 0.86 -19.17
C GLU A 76 -12.85 2.19 -18.93
N ARG A 77 -12.94 2.75 -17.71
CA ARG A 77 -12.21 3.97 -17.34
C ARG A 77 -10.70 3.76 -17.36
N CYS A 78 -10.20 2.65 -16.82
CA CYS A 78 -8.76 2.34 -16.85
C CYS A 78 -8.22 2.15 -18.28
N LEU A 79 -9.01 1.55 -19.18
CA LEU A 79 -8.64 1.40 -20.59
C LEU A 79 -8.67 2.74 -21.34
N GLU A 80 -9.60 3.62 -20.98
CA GLU A 80 -9.68 4.98 -21.52
C GLU A 80 -8.51 5.85 -21.03
N TRP A 81 -8.21 5.79 -19.74
CA TRP A 81 -7.16 6.58 -19.09
C TRP A 81 -6.69 5.92 -17.79
N CYS A 82 -5.39 5.62 -17.68
CA CYS A 82 -4.79 5.10 -16.45
C CYS A 82 -3.29 5.43 -16.41
N TYR A 83 -2.98 6.68 -16.08
CA TYR A 83 -1.59 7.16 -16.05
C TYR A 83 -1.19 7.60 -14.64
N ALA A 84 0.07 7.38 -14.29
CA ALA A 84 0.68 7.84 -13.05
C ALA A 84 1.04 9.35 -13.11
N ARG A 85 0.04 10.19 -13.37
CA ARG A 85 0.15 11.66 -13.36
C ARG A 85 -1.16 12.30 -12.92
N LEU A 86 -1.11 13.49 -12.34
CA LEU A 86 -2.30 14.26 -11.99
C LEU A 86 -2.85 14.94 -13.25
N GLU A 87 -4.10 14.66 -13.60
CA GLU A 87 -4.74 15.23 -14.79
C GLU A 87 -6.26 15.28 -14.59
N ASP A 88 -6.87 16.47 -14.63
CA ASP A 88 -8.32 16.66 -14.57
C ASP A 88 -9.03 15.88 -13.45
N GLY A 89 -8.42 15.86 -12.26
CA GLY A 89 -8.96 15.13 -11.10
C GLY A 89 -8.81 13.61 -11.18
N LYS A 90 -7.96 13.09 -12.07
CA LYS A 90 -7.62 11.67 -12.20
C LYS A 90 -6.20 11.40 -11.72
N PHE A 91 -5.99 10.21 -11.20
CA PHE A 91 -4.67 9.69 -10.84
C PHE A 91 -4.72 8.16 -10.84
N GLY A 92 -4.03 7.57 -11.82
CA GLY A 92 -4.03 6.12 -12.03
C GLY A 92 -5.45 5.54 -12.13
N ASP A 93 -5.57 4.33 -11.63
CA ASP A 93 -6.79 3.55 -11.47
C ASP A 93 -7.53 3.84 -10.16
N GLN A 94 -6.84 4.37 -9.15
CA GLN A 94 -7.37 4.56 -7.80
C GLN A 94 -8.31 5.75 -7.64
N LYS A 95 -8.06 6.88 -8.31
CA LYS A 95 -8.85 8.10 -8.05
C LYS A 95 -10.31 7.99 -8.50
N TYR A 96 -10.59 7.05 -9.41
CA TYR A 96 -11.95 6.74 -9.82
C TYR A 96 -12.84 6.26 -8.66
N LEU A 97 -12.26 5.70 -7.59
CA LEU A 97 -13.01 5.15 -6.46
C LEU A 97 -13.64 6.22 -5.56
N ASP A 98 -13.17 7.47 -5.62
CA ASP A 98 -13.54 8.54 -4.69
C ASP A 98 -15.06 8.78 -4.60
N ASP A 99 -15.78 8.60 -5.71
CA ASP A 99 -17.23 8.78 -5.77
C ASP A 99 -18.03 7.48 -5.73
N TRP A 100 -17.38 6.31 -5.61
CA TRP A 100 -18.05 5.00 -5.67
C TRP A 100 -19.15 4.81 -4.63
N PRO A 101 -18.97 5.19 -3.35
CA PRO A 101 -20.05 5.06 -2.36
C PRO A 101 -21.32 5.84 -2.70
N LYS A 102 -21.23 6.84 -3.61
CA LYS A 102 -22.38 7.59 -4.12
C LYS A 102 -22.84 7.09 -5.49
N ARG A 103 -21.90 6.64 -6.32
CA ARG A 103 -22.11 6.24 -7.72
C ARG A 103 -22.72 4.84 -7.86
N PHE A 104 -22.35 3.91 -6.99
CA PHE A 104 -22.73 2.51 -7.09
C PHE A 104 -23.44 2.02 -5.82
N ALA A 105 -24.37 1.08 -6.00
CA ALA A 105 -25.05 0.41 -4.89
C ALA A 105 -24.17 -0.72 -4.30
N GLY A 106 -24.37 -1.01 -3.01
CA GLY A 106 -23.68 -2.11 -2.33
C GLY A 106 -22.16 -1.93 -2.26
N VAL A 107 -21.67 -0.69 -2.06
CA VAL A 107 -20.26 -0.42 -1.81
C VAL A 107 -19.99 -0.47 -0.31
N HIS A 108 -19.22 -1.48 0.10
CA HIS A 108 -18.66 -1.58 1.45
C HIS A 108 -17.29 -0.92 1.50
N VAL A 109 -17.14 0.10 2.33
CA VAL A 109 -15.83 0.66 2.68
C VAL A 109 -15.30 -0.12 3.88
N LEU A 110 -14.14 -0.75 3.72
CA LEU A 110 -13.55 -1.61 4.74
C LEU A 110 -13.32 -0.87 6.07
N GLN A 111 -13.91 -1.38 7.14
CA GLN A 111 -13.79 -0.88 8.51
C GLN A 111 -12.69 -1.59 9.30
N HIS A 112 -12.47 -2.90 9.09
CA HIS A 112 -11.43 -3.62 9.82
C HIS A 112 -10.04 -3.05 9.55
N LEU A 113 -9.41 -2.50 10.59
CA LEU A 113 -8.15 -1.76 10.46
C LEU A 113 -6.96 -2.64 10.08
N GLY A 114 -7.06 -3.95 10.33
CA GLY A 114 -6.08 -4.95 9.92
C GLY A 114 -5.92 -5.13 8.41
N GLY A 115 -6.88 -4.67 7.60
CA GLY A 115 -6.74 -4.60 6.16
C GLY A 115 -6.25 -3.22 5.73
N GLY A 116 -5.39 -3.17 4.72
CA GLY A 116 -4.89 -1.94 4.14
C GLY A 116 -3.77 -1.25 4.92
N VAL A 117 -3.03 -1.99 5.73
CA VAL A 117 -1.87 -1.46 6.47
C VAL A 117 -0.72 -1.18 5.50
N ALA A 118 -0.16 0.03 5.54
CA ALA A 118 0.78 0.52 4.52
C ALA A 118 1.63 1.71 5.03
N PRO A 119 2.74 2.07 4.36
CA PRO A 119 3.63 3.14 4.79
C PRO A 119 2.96 4.48 5.10
N TRP A 120 1.83 4.80 4.46
CA TRP A 120 1.13 6.08 4.62
C TRP A 120 0.20 6.15 5.84
N ASN A 121 -0.07 5.01 6.49
CA ASN A 121 -0.98 4.93 7.64
C ASN A 121 -0.37 4.28 8.89
N VAL A 122 0.76 3.57 8.78
CA VAL A 122 1.40 2.82 9.89
C VAL A 122 1.77 3.67 11.11
N GLN A 123 1.94 4.98 10.97
CA GLN A 123 2.34 5.86 12.07
C GLN A 123 1.24 5.99 13.13
N GLN A 124 -0.01 5.72 12.78
CA GLN A 124 -1.14 5.74 13.71
C GLN A 124 -1.28 4.45 14.53
N TYR A 125 -0.46 3.43 14.26
CA TYR A 125 -0.55 2.10 14.88
C TYR A 125 0.68 1.76 15.72
N GLU A 126 0.47 1.00 16.78
CA GLU A 126 1.49 0.23 17.49
C GLU A 126 1.37 -1.23 17.06
N PHE A 127 2.48 -1.86 16.68
CA PHE A 127 2.49 -3.25 16.22
C PHE A 127 3.16 -4.14 17.26
N TYR A 128 2.61 -5.32 17.47
CA TYR A 128 3.17 -6.32 18.38
C TYR A 128 2.83 -7.74 17.94
N ASN A 129 3.67 -8.69 18.33
CA ASN A 129 3.43 -10.11 18.11
C ASN A 129 2.71 -10.72 19.32
N ASN A 130 1.68 -11.52 19.07
CA ASN A 130 0.97 -12.27 20.10
C ASN A 130 0.56 -13.64 19.53
N LYS A 131 1.08 -14.73 20.13
CA LYS A 131 0.82 -16.12 19.69
C LYS A 131 1.00 -16.30 18.17
N GLU A 132 2.18 -15.89 17.67
CA GLU A 132 2.57 -15.98 16.25
C GLU A 132 1.74 -15.15 15.27
N LYS A 133 0.81 -14.33 15.77
CA LYS A 133 0.03 -13.38 14.98
C LYS A 133 0.52 -11.96 15.23
N ILE A 134 0.54 -11.16 14.18
CA ILE A 134 0.80 -9.73 14.28
C ILE A 134 -0.52 -9.01 14.56
N TYR A 135 -0.52 -8.16 15.56
CA TYR A 135 -1.63 -7.26 15.88
C TYR A 135 -1.20 -5.82 15.68
N LEU A 136 -2.19 -4.99 15.36
CA LEU A 136 -2.09 -3.55 15.43
C LEU A 136 -2.99 -3.02 16.53
N LYS A 137 -2.53 -1.97 17.20
CA LYS A 137 -3.32 -1.16 18.12
C LYS A 137 -3.34 0.27 17.63
N ASN A 138 -4.53 0.83 17.42
CA ASN A 138 -4.67 2.23 17.06
C ASN A 138 -4.30 3.13 18.25
N LYS A 139 -3.40 4.09 18.02
CA LYS A 139 -2.86 4.94 19.09
C LYS A 139 -3.89 5.88 19.70
N ILE A 140 -4.95 6.22 18.97
CA ILE A 140 -5.98 7.18 19.39
C ILE A 140 -7.13 6.45 20.07
N ASN A 141 -7.87 5.62 19.33
CA ASN A 141 -9.09 4.97 19.85
C ASN A 141 -8.78 3.69 20.66
N LYS A 142 -7.53 3.23 20.67
CA LYS A 142 -7.02 2.05 21.39
C LYS A 142 -7.62 0.72 20.94
N GLU A 143 -8.36 0.69 19.83
CA GLU A 143 -8.85 -0.55 19.24
C GLU A 143 -7.70 -1.40 18.72
N GLU A 144 -7.88 -2.72 18.81
CA GLU A 144 -6.88 -3.71 18.43
C GLU A 144 -7.44 -4.65 17.38
N PHE A 145 -6.67 -4.89 16.34
CA PHE A 145 -7.05 -5.75 15.23
C PHE A 145 -5.90 -6.68 14.86
N PRO A 146 -6.19 -7.93 14.44
CA PRO A 146 -5.19 -8.73 13.75
C PRO A 146 -4.76 -8.03 12.45
N VAL A 147 -3.47 -8.00 12.14
CA VAL A 147 -3.00 -7.56 10.82
C VAL A 147 -3.35 -8.64 9.80
N ILE A 148 -4.18 -8.30 8.82
CA ILE A 148 -4.59 -9.22 7.75
C ILE A 148 -3.60 -9.17 6.62
N PHE A 149 -3.28 -7.98 6.13
CA PHE A 149 -2.23 -7.80 5.13
C PHE A 149 -1.47 -6.49 5.31
N TYR A 150 -0.23 -6.48 4.81
CA TYR A 150 0.60 -5.28 4.69
C TYR A 150 0.95 -5.04 3.21
N HIS A 151 0.81 -3.81 2.75
CA HIS A 151 1.17 -3.37 1.40
C HIS A 151 2.55 -2.68 1.43
N PHE A 152 3.53 -3.28 0.73
CA PHE A 152 4.92 -2.83 0.67
C PHE A 152 5.14 -1.72 -0.38
N HIS A 153 4.24 -0.75 -0.39
CA HIS A 153 4.24 0.32 -1.38
C HIS A 153 5.58 1.04 -1.47
N GLY A 154 6.13 1.05 -2.68
CA GLY A 154 7.38 1.75 -3.00
C GLY A 154 8.64 1.05 -2.54
N LEU A 155 8.57 -0.21 -2.09
CA LEU A 155 9.76 -1.03 -1.87
C LEU A 155 10.50 -1.20 -3.21
N ARG A 156 11.83 -1.00 -3.18
CA ARG A 156 12.63 -0.99 -4.41
C ARG A 156 14.03 -1.54 -4.19
N PHE A 157 14.43 -2.48 -5.03
CA PHE A 157 15.80 -2.96 -5.15
C PHE A 157 16.61 -2.11 -6.14
N TYR A 158 17.90 -2.01 -5.89
CA TYR A 158 18.86 -1.26 -6.69
C TYR A 158 20.02 -2.17 -7.15
N THR A 159 20.61 -1.83 -8.30
CA THR A 159 21.63 -2.67 -8.96
C THR A 159 22.95 -2.76 -8.20
N ASN A 160 23.17 -1.88 -7.22
CA ASN A 160 24.37 -1.84 -6.37
C ASN A 160 24.16 -2.46 -4.99
N GLU A 161 23.30 -3.50 -4.90
CA GLU A 161 22.99 -4.26 -3.68
C GLU A 161 22.42 -3.41 -2.52
N TYR A 162 21.45 -2.58 -2.85
CA TYR A 162 20.65 -1.85 -1.86
C TYR A 162 19.16 -2.11 -2.06
N VAL A 163 18.41 -1.87 -0.99
CA VAL A 163 16.95 -1.81 -0.97
C VAL A 163 16.49 -0.52 -0.28
N SER A 164 15.46 0.12 -0.84
CA SER A 164 14.65 1.11 -0.11
C SER A 164 13.35 0.45 0.31
N PHE A 165 12.93 0.67 1.56
CA PHE A 165 11.67 0.10 2.06
C PHE A 165 10.43 0.82 1.54
N CYS A 166 10.51 2.12 1.26
CA CYS A 166 9.40 2.91 0.75
C CYS A 166 9.88 4.22 0.11
N GLY A 167 8.94 5.06 -0.30
CA GLY A 167 9.20 6.43 -0.74
C GLY A 167 9.79 7.32 0.37
N PRO A 168 10.44 8.44 0.00
CA PRO A 168 11.26 9.25 0.89
C PRO A 168 10.46 10.10 1.90
N VAL A 169 9.13 10.10 1.82
CA VAL A 169 8.26 10.89 2.70
C VAL A 169 7.75 10.10 3.91
N TYR A 170 7.74 8.77 3.88
CA TYR A 170 7.09 8.00 4.93
C TYR A 170 8.03 7.70 6.10
N GLU A 171 7.57 8.00 7.31
CA GLU A 171 8.25 7.58 8.53
C GLU A 171 7.96 6.10 8.83
N LEU A 172 9.00 5.31 9.08
CA LEU A 172 8.85 3.94 9.57
C LEU A 172 9.53 3.79 10.93
N SER A 173 8.76 3.32 11.91
CA SER A 173 9.30 2.97 13.23
C SER A 173 10.25 1.78 13.15
N LYS A 174 11.12 1.63 14.16
CA LYS A 174 11.99 0.44 14.27
C LYS A 174 11.16 -0.84 14.28
N THR A 175 10.10 -0.87 15.10
CA THR A 175 9.18 -2.01 15.21
C THR A 175 8.51 -2.35 13.87
N THR A 176 8.03 -1.36 13.12
CA THR A 176 7.42 -1.56 11.79
C THR A 176 8.43 -2.20 10.83
N LYS A 177 9.68 -1.74 10.85
CA LYS A 177 10.76 -2.31 10.02
C LYS A 177 11.07 -3.75 10.38
N GLU A 178 11.20 -4.04 11.68
CA GLU A 178 11.52 -5.38 12.18
C GLU A 178 10.40 -6.39 11.93
N ILE A 179 9.14 -5.97 12.08
CA ILE A 179 7.98 -6.85 11.92
C ILE A 179 7.66 -7.10 10.44
N PHE A 180 7.72 -6.09 9.57
CA PHE A 180 7.24 -6.22 8.19
C PHE A 180 8.37 -6.26 7.16
N TYR A 181 9.26 -5.27 7.16
CA TYR A 181 10.21 -5.08 6.05
C TYR A 181 11.39 -6.04 6.08
N VAL A 182 12.00 -6.22 7.26
CA VAL A 182 13.13 -7.14 7.42
C VAL A 182 12.77 -8.57 6.99
N PRO A 183 11.69 -9.20 7.51
CA PRO A 183 11.33 -10.56 7.08
C PRO A 183 10.90 -10.63 5.62
N TYR A 184 10.23 -9.61 5.10
CA TYR A 184 9.82 -9.59 3.70
C TYR A 184 11.02 -9.53 2.75
N VAL A 185 11.98 -8.62 2.97
CA VAL A 185 13.20 -8.53 2.17
C VAL A 185 14.02 -9.82 2.24
N LYS A 186 14.15 -10.42 3.44
CA LYS A 186 14.80 -11.74 3.59
C LYS A 186 14.13 -12.82 2.74
N SER A 187 12.79 -12.84 2.73
CA SER A 187 12.02 -13.81 1.95
C SER A 187 12.21 -13.60 0.45
N LEU A 188 12.20 -12.35 -0.02
CA LEU A 188 12.46 -12.03 -1.43
C LEU A 188 13.87 -12.43 -1.88
N LEU A 189 14.89 -12.17 -1.05
CA LEU A 189 16.27 -12.57 -1.36
C LEU A 189 16.44 -14.09 -1.42
N LYS A 190 15.77 -14.82 -0.51
CA LYS A 190 15.75 -16.29 -0.54
C LYS A 190 15.08 -16.82 -1.82
N ILE A 191 13.92 -16.27 -2.19
CA ILE A 191 13.23 -16.64 -3.44
C ILE A 191 14.11 -16.32 -4.65
N GLU A 192 14.79 -15.17 -4.67
CA GLU A 192 15.74 -14.83 -5.72
C GLU A 192 16.85 -15.88 -5.84
N GLU A 193 17.41 -16.35 -4.72
CA GLU A 193 18.43 -17.41 -4.72
C GLU A 193 17.88 -18.74 -5.27
N GLU A 194 16.70 -19.15 -4.81
CA GLU A 194 16.02 -20.37 -5.30
C GLU A 194 15.73 -20.32 -6.81
N LEU A 195 15.30 -19.16 -7.32
CA LEU A 195 15.05 -18.95 -8.75
C LEU A 195 16.35 -18.99 -9.56
N LYS A 196 17.45 -18.41 -9.05
CA LYS A 196 18.76 -18.50 -9.69
C LYS A 196 19.27 -19.94 -9.77
N GLN A 197 19.04 -20.74 -8.73
CA GLN A 197 19.37 -22.17 -8.73
C GLN A 197 18.55 -22.95 -9.78
N GLN A 198 17.34 -22.50 -10.10
CA GLN A 198 16.49 -23.05 -11.17
C GLN A 198 16.81 -22.47 -12.56
N ALA A 199 17.98 -21.83 -12.72
CA ALA A 199 18.44 -21.21 -13.97
C ALA A 199 17.52 -20.10 -14.52
N VAL A 200 16.73 -19.43 -13.67
CA VAL A 200 16.04 -18.19 -14.04
C VAL A 200 17.09 -17.10 -14.24
N SER A 201 17.22 -16.65 -15.50
CA SER A 201 18.32 -15.77 -15.94
C SER A 201 17.96 -14.29 -16.06
N PHE A 202 16.68 -13.94 -15.94
CA PHE A 202 16.25 -12.54 -15.94
C PHE A 202 16.33 -11.92 -14.54
N ASN A 203 16.36 -10.59 -14.48
CA ASN A 203 16.41 -9.85 -13.22
C ASN A 203 15.10 -10.01 -12.42
N VAL A 204 15.10 -10.94 -11.46
CA VAL A 204 13.95 -11.26 -10.62
C VAL A 204 13.59 -10.17 -9.61
N THR A 205 14.54 -9.29 -9.26
CA THR A 205 14.29 -8.17 -8.33
C THR A 205 13.68 -6.94 -9.01
N GLY A 206 13.72 -6.89 -10.35
CA GLY A 206 13.29 -5.72 -11.12
C GLY A 206 14.17 -4.48 -10.91
N ALA A 207 15.34 -4.60 -10.28
CA ALA A 207 16.27 -3.47 -10.07
C ALA A 207 16.76 -2.87 -11.40
N LYS A 208 16.49 -1.58 -11.64
CA LYS A 208 16.82 -0.90 -12.91
C LYS A 208 17.91 0.17 -12.79
N SER A 209 18.24 0.60 -11.57
CA SER A 209 19.13 1.73 -11.35
C SER A 209 20.01 1.52 -10.11
N ILE A 210 21.10 2.26 -10.05
CA ILE A 210 21.86 2.44 -8.81
C ILE A 210 21.04 3.24 -7.79
N THR A 211 21.40 3.09 -6.53
CA THR A 211 20.80 3.82 -5.42
C THR A 211 21.04 5.32 -5.55
N PRO A 212 20.03 6.19 -5.36
CA PRO A 212 20.23 7.63 -5.31
C PRO A 212 21.14 8.03 -4.12
N THR A 213 21.91 9.10 -4.29
CA THR A 213 22.71 9.65 -3.18
C THR A 213 21.79 10.18 -2.08
N LYS A 214 22.27 10.18 -0.84
CA LYS A 214 21.51 10.73 0.30
C LYS A 214 21.05 12.17 0.07
N GLY A 215 21.88 12.99 -0.58
CA GLY A 215 21.53 14.37 -0.95
C GLY A 215 20.39 14.43 -1.96
N LYS A 216 20.39 13.56 -2.98
CA LYS A 216 19.29 13.47 -3.94
C LYS A 216 17.98 13.03 -3.27
N VAL A 217 18.03 12.02 -2.40
CA VAL A 217 16.85 11.57 -1.63
C VAL A 217 16.33 12.70 -0.74
N PHE A 218 17.21 13.50 -0.15
CA PHE A 218 16.80 14.66 0.64
C PHE A 218 16.10 15.74 -0.20
N ILE A 219 16.57 15.99 -1.42
CA ILE A 219 15.90 16.92 -2.35
C ILE A 219 14.53 16.39 -2.78
N GLU A 220 14.44 15.10 -3.13
CA GLU A 220 13.18 14.43 -3.46
C GLU A 220 12.20 14.52 -2.28
N PHE A 221 12.70 14.24 -1.07
CA PHE A 221 11.95 14.42 0.16
C PHE A 221 11.37 15.83 0.29
N LEU A 222 12.20 16.89 0.17
CA LEU A 222 11.74 18.27 0.28
C LEU A 222 10.70 18.64 -0.78
N ARG A 223 10.90 18.16 -2.02
CA ARG A 223 9.97 18.38 -3.14
C ARG A 223 8.62 17.72 -2.87
N ASP A 224 8.63 16.43 -2.53
CA ASP A 224 7.41 15.65 -2.34
C ASP A 224 6.65 16.16 -1.12
N PHE A 225 7.36 16.46 -0.04
CA PHE A 225 6.78 17.05 1.15
C PHE A 225 6.19 18.45 0.89
N GLY A 226 6.87 19.30 0.10
CA GLY A 226 6.33 20.59 -0.34
C GLY A 226 5.04 20.44 -1.15
N SER A 227 4.99 19.46 -2.06
CA SER A 227 3.79 19.12 -2.82
C SER A 227 2.62 18.69 -1.92
N MET A 228 2.89 17.88 -0.90
CA MET A 228 1.87 17.42 0.06
C MET A 228 1.25 18.57 0.86
N ILE A 229 2.02 19.62 1.17
CA ILE A 229 1.51 20.81 1.85
C ILE A 229 0.71 21.70 0.90
N LEU A 230 1.19 21.88 -0.33
CA LEU A 230 0.57 22.78 -1.31
C LEU A 230 -0.73 22.21 -1.90
N HIS A 231 -0.81 20.88 -2.01
CA HIS A 231 -1.87 20.21 -2.76
C HIS A 231 -2.60 19.11 -1.98
N GLY A 232 -2.17 18.80 -0.76
CA GLY A 232 -2.83 17.84 0.13
C GLY A 232 -3.51 18.52 1.31
N LYS A 233 -4.04 17.70 2.21
CA LYS A 233 -4.56 18.13 3.52
C LYS A 233 -3.50 18.04 4.62
N ALA A 234 -2.24 17.87 4.22
CA ALA A 234 -1.14 17.68 5.14
C ALA A 234 -0.99 18.85 6.11
N SER A 235 -0.71 18.56 7.38
CA SER A 235 -0.50 19.62 8.38
C SER A 235 0.67 20.54 7.96
N PRO A 236 0.58 21.86 8.16
CA PRO A 236 1.65 22.79 7.79
C PRO A 236 2.98 22.43 8.47
N PHE A 237 4.07 22.56 7.71
CA PHE A 237 5.43 22.19 8.12
C PHE A 237 5.82 22.78 9.48
N ARG A 238 6.22 21.92 10.41
CA ARG A 238 6.87 22.31 11.68
C ARG A 238 8.33 21.86 11.65
N PRO A 239 9.27 22.68 11.15
CA PRO A 239 10.67 22.29 10.93
C PRO A 239 11.35 21.74 12.19
N ARG A 240 10.99 22.25 13.38
CA ARG A 240 11.54 21.82 14.67
C ARG A 240 11.28 20.36 15.03
N ASN A 241 10.28 19.73 14.43
CA ASN A 241 9.90 18.34 14.72
C ASN A 241 10.33 17.36 13.63
N TYR A 242 10.99 17.84 12.57
CA TYR A 242 11.23 17.03 11.37
C TYR A 242 12.63 16.41 11.35
N ASN A 243 12.70 15.08 11.29
CA ASN A 243 13.96 14.34 11.32
C ASN A 243 14.08 13.45 10.07
N PHE A 244 14.80 13.92 9.05
CA PHE A 244 15.02 13.16 7.80
C PHE A 244 15.57 11.74 8.00
N ARG A 245 16.28 11.46 9.11
CA ARG A 245 16.74 10.10 9.43
C ARG A 245 15.58 9.11 9.60
N MET A 246 14.41 9.58 10.02
CA MET A 246 13.20 8.79 10.18
C MET A 246 12.52 8.44 8.85
N HIS A 247 12.95 9.07 7.74
CA HIS A 247 12.40 8.87 6.39
C HIS A 247 13.42 8.22 5.42
N TYR A 248 14.68 8.13 5.83
CA TYR A 248 15.75 7.53 5.03
C TYR A 248 15.87 6.03 5.30
N HIS A 249 15.18 5.21 4.51
CA HIS A 249 15.10 3.74 4.70
C HIS A 249 15.87 2.94 3.64
N PHE A 250 17.12 3.34 3.37
CA PHE A 250 18.01 2.67 2.42
C PHE A 250 19.00 1.77 3.16
N TYR A 251 19.09 0.51 2.74
CA TYR A 251 19.90 -0.51 3.39
C TYR A 251 20.67 -1.34 2.37
N LYS A 252 21.90 -1.74 2.71
CA LYS A 252 22.64 -2.75 1.95
C LYS A 252 21.96 -4.11 2.09
N LEU A 253 21.95 -4.91 1.03
CA LEU A 253 21.35 -6.24 1.05
C LEU A 253 22.06 -7.20 2.02
N ASP A 254 23.36 -7.01 2.26
CA ASP A 254 24.13 -7.80 3.24
C ASP A 254 23.60 -7.69 4.67
N CYS A 255 22.81 -6.66 5.00
CA CYS A 255 22.16 -6.55 6.31
C CYS A 255 21.04 -7.60 6.51
N PHE A 256 20.65 -8.31 5.45
CA PHE A 256 19.53 -9.26 5.44
C PHE A 256 19.97 -10.69 5.09
N LYS A 257 21.24 -10.91 4.77
CA LYS A 257 21.79 -12.26 4.56
C LYS A 257 21.98 -12.98 5.90
#